data_AF-A0A8T3XV11-F1
#
_entry.id   AF-A0A8T3XV11-F1
#
_cell.length_a   1.000
_cell.length_b   1.000
_cell.length_c   1.000
_cell.angle_alpha   90.00
_cell.angle_beta   90.00
_cell.angle_gamma   90.00
#
_symmetry.space_group_name_H-M   'P 1'
#
loop_
_entity.id
_entity.type
_entity.pdbx_description
1 polymer ?
#
loop_
_entity_poly.entity_id
_entity_poly.type
_entity_poly.pdbx_seq_one_letter_code
_entity_poly.pdbx_strand_id
1 'polypeptide(L)'
;LSRSELDEVLTNGAHWVINKGYGTKEDLEMCEENGCMKNADPDKVSETAHKRGTPQLGSLGSGNHFLEIQKVEKIHDKEAAKKMGIDSEGQITVLIHCGSRGLGHQICKDYVEVCKEAYPKYGIELPDKQLACVPNTSEEGEDYKKAMSSALNFAWANRQTISHWTRKAFERVLKQTENDLEMNLVYDVAHNIAKVEEHRIDGKLKSVVVHRKGATRAFPAGRKEIPKKYQSIGQPTFIPGSMGTASWILLGKENSMNLTFGSTAHGAGRLLSRTAAHRNYNYKQIQDLLMEKGIVFKTMTRYGVVEEAPQAYKDVDTIATISHELGISTKVARLVPIGVIKG
;
A
#
# COMPACT_ATOMS: atom_id res chain seq x y z
N LEU A 1 16.17 16.29 4.26
CA LEU A 1 17.10 15.21 4.64
C LEU A 1 18.41 15.44 3.93
N SER A 2 19.53 15.30 4.64
CA SER A 2 20.84 15.10 4.02
C SER A 2 20.92 13.72 3.34
N ARG A 3 22.03 13.45 2.63
CA ARG A 3 22.25 12.12 2.04
C ARG A 3 22.30 11.03 3.12
N SER A 4 23.11 11.23 4.16
CA SER A 4 23.24 10.27 5.27
C SER A 4 21.91 9.99 5.96
N GLU A 5 21.07 11.01 6.17
CA GLU A 5 19.74 10.81 6.76
C GLU A 5 18.82 10.01 5.83
N LEU A 6 18.92 10.20 4.51
CA LEU A 6 18.16 9.39 3.57
C LEU A 6 18.66 7.93 3.60
N ASP A 7 19.96 7.68 3.66
CA ASP A 7 20.50 6.31 3.76
C ASP A 7 20.01 5.61 5.03
N GLU A 8 19.91 6.33 6.15
CA GLU A 8 19.30 5.82 7.38
C GLU A 8 17.81 5.48 7.19
N VAL A 9 17.04 6.31 6.47
CA VAL A 9 15.64 6.02 6.12
C VAL A 9 15.53 4.79 5.24
N LEU A 10 16.40 4.67 4.23
CA LEU A 10 16.43 3.53 3.31
C LEU A 10 16.81 2.22 4.03
N THR A 11 17.63 2.31 5.07
CA THR A 11 18.04 1.14 5.87
C THR A 11 16.98 0.75 6.90
N ASN A 12 16.37 1.71 7.58
CA ASN A 12 15.57 1.46 8.79
C ASN A 12 14.06 1.65 8.61
N GLY A 13 13.61 2.19 7.47
CA GLY A 13 12.20 2.36 7.16
C GLY A 13 11.42 3.14 8.22
N ALA A 14 10.26 2.64 8.63
CA ALA A 14 9.42 3.30 9.64
C ALA A 14 10.12 3.43 11.00
N HIS A 15 11.07 2.55 11.34
CA HIS A 15 11.81 2.66 12.62
C HIS A 15 12.57 3.97 12.72
N TRP A 16 13.14 4.48 11.62
CA TRP A 16 13.84 5.77 11.63
C TRP A 16 12.89 6.91 12.01
N VAL A 17 11.69 6.91 11.44
CA VAL A 17 10.65 7.93 11.66
C VAL A 17 10.17 7.89 13.11
N ILE A 18 9.93 6.70 13.66
CA ILE A 18 9.58 6.53 15.09
C ILE A 18 10.70 7.03 16.00
N ASN A 19 11.97 6.69 15.70
CA ASN A 19 13.12 7.14 16.49
C ASN A 19 13.32 8.66 16.48
N LYS A 20 12.80 9.35 15.46
CA LYS A 20 12.77 10.81 15.37
C LYS A 20 11.53 11.44 16.06
N GLY A 21 10.66 10.63 16.68
CA GLY A 21 9.50 11.09 17.45
C GLY A 21 8.19 11.16 16.67
N TYR A 22 8.12 10.58 15.46
CA TYR A 22 6.94 10.67 14.59
C TYR A 22 6.07 9.41 14.63
N GLY A 23 5.34 9.21 15.74
CA GLY A 23 4.44 8.08 15.97
C GLY A 23 4.86 7.23 17.16
N THR A 24 4.35 6.01 17.26
CA THR A 24 4.59 5.12 18.42
C THR A 24 5.25 3.79 18.02
N LYS A 25 5.73 3.03 19.01
CA LYS A 25 6.33 1.71 18.75
C LYS A 25 5.29 0.68 18.29
N GLU A 26 4.07 0.82 18.77
CA GLU A 26 2.93 -0.02 18.42
C GLU A 26 2.57 0.10 16.94
N ASP A 27 2.83 1.26 16.30
CA ASP A 27 2.66 1.44 14.86
C ASP A 27 3.53 0.45 14.06
N LEU A 28 4.76 0.19 14.53
CA LEU A 28 5.66 -0.75 13.85
C LEU A 28 5.11 -2.17 13.89
N GLU A 29 4.55 -2.60 15.02
CA GLU A 29 3.97 -3.94 15.15
C GLU A 29 2.75 -4.14 14.22
N MET A 30 2.08 -3.06 13.85
CA MET A 30 0.94 -3.07 12.92
C MET A 30 1.34 -2.84 11.46
N CYS A 31 2.64 -2.86 11.15
CA CYS A 31 3.12 -2.81 9.77
C CYS A 31 3.53 -4.19 9.24
N GLU A 32 3.26 -4.46 7.97
CA GLU A 32 3.90 -5.56 7.25
C GLU A 32 5.43 -5.44 7.37
N GLU A 33 6.10 -6.56 7.68
CA GLU A 33 7.54 -6.62 7.98
C GLU A 33 7.98 -5.68 9.12
N ASN A 34 7.06 -5.32 10.01
CA ASN A 34 7.25 -4.29 11.04
C ASN A 34 7.71 -2.94 10.47
N GLY A 35 7.37 -2.63 9.22
CA GLY A 35 7.72 -1.37 8.56
C GLY A 35 9.18 -1.27 8.13
N CYS A 36 9.91 -2.39 8.10
CA CYS A 36 11.30 -2.44 7.66
C CYS A 36 11.66 -3.80 7.02
N MET A 37 11.93 -3.78 5.71
CA MET A 37 12.58 -4.88 5.02
C MET A 37 14.04 -4.99 5.47
N LYS A 38 14.45 -6.21 5.82
CA LYS A 38 15.85 -6.55 6.07
C LYS A 38 16.66 -6.50 4.77
N ASN A 39 17.98 -6.35 4.91
CA ASN A 39 18.95 -6.37 3.82
C ASN A 39 18.74 -5.26 2.76
N ALA A 40 18.12 -4.14 3.15
CA ALA A 40 18.18 -2.93 2.36
C ALA A 40 19.63 -2.44 2.26
N ASP A 41 20.01 -1.95 1.08
CA ASP A 41 21.36 -1.46 0.80
C ASP A 41 21.25 -0.14 0.05
N PRO A 42 21.50 1.01 0.70
CA PRO A 42 21.48 2.32 0.06
C PRO A 42 22.50 2.46 -1.07
N ASP A 43 23.60 1.71 -1.05
CA ASP A 43 24.63 1.77 -2.10
C ASP A 43 24.15 1.17 -3.43
N LYS A 44 23.08 0.36 -3.38
CA LYS A 44 22.40 -0.19 -4.56
C LYS A 44 21.32 0.74 -5.12
N VAL A 45 21.16 1.93 -4.53
CA VAL A 45 20.20 2.94 -5.00
C VAL A 45 20.95 4.05 -5.73
N SER A 46 20.56 4.34 -6.97
CA SER A 46 21.27 5.32 -7.79
C SER A 46 21.22 6.74 -7.21
N GLU A 47 22.20 7.58 -7.55
CA GLU A 47 22.20 9.01 -7.21
C GLU A 47 20.95 9.74 -7.71
N THR A 48 20.41 9.31 -8.85
CA THR A 48 19.19 9.90 -9.40
C THR A 48 17.97 9.53 -8.54
N ALA A 49 17.90 8.29 -8.06
CA ALA A 49 16.83 7.85 -7.16
C ALA A 49 16.89 8.60 -5.82
N HIS A 50 18.09 8.80 -5.27
CA HIS A 50 18.30 9.62 -4.08
C HIS A 50 17.82 11.06 -4.28
N LYS A 51 18.30 11.75 -5.32
CA LYS A 51 17.90 13.14 -5.63
C LYS A 51 16.38 13.29 -5.80
N ARG A 52 15.71 12.29 -6.38
CA ARG A 52 14.25 12.29 -6.54
C ARG A 52 13.50 12.00 -5.24
N GLY A 53 14.04 11.14 -4.39
CA GLY A 53 13.43 10.72 -3.12
C GLY A 53 13.55 11.74 -2.00
N THR A 54 14.74 12.33 -1.83
CA THR A 54 15.06 13.26 -0.73
C THR A 54 13.99 14.33 -0.46
N PRO A 55 13.47 15.07 -1.46
CA PRO A 55 12.49 16.13 -1.21
C PRO A 55 11.05 15.63 -1.03
N GLN A 56 10.80 14.31 -1.13
CA GLN A 56 9.45 13.75 -1.21
C GLN A 56 9.02 12.92 0.00
N LEU A 57 9.89 12.69 0.99
CA LEU A 57 9.49 12.01 2.22
C LEU A 57 8.43 12.83 2.97
N GLY A 58 7.39 12.16 3.46
CA GLY A 58 6.24 12.79 4.11
C GLY A 58 5.19 13.36 3.14
N SER A 59 5.13 12.88 1.90
CA SER A 59 4.18 13.37 0.88
C SER A 59 3.32 12.27 0.27
N LEU A 60 2.08 12.61 -0.12
CA LEU A 60 1.18 11.69 -0.84
C LEU A 60 1.63 11.49 -2.29
N GLY A 61 1.78 12.61 -2.99
CA GLY A 61 1.96 12.67 -4.44
C GLY A 61 0.72 12.42 -5.28
N SER A 62 0.97 12.17 -6.56
CA SER A 62 -0.04 12.12 -7.61
C SER A 62 -0.52 10.70 -7.95
N GLY A 63 -1.42 10.62 -8.94
CA GLY A 63 -2.05 9.38 -9.39
C GLY A 63 -3.14 8.93 -8.43
N ASN A 64 -3.24 7.62 -8.20
CA ASN A 64 -4.24 7.04 -7.32
C ASN A 64 -3.92 7.21 -5.83
N HIS A 65 -2.86 7.94 -5.46
CA HIS A 65 -2.55 8.22 -4.06
C HIS A 65 -3.53 9.22 -3.44
N PHE A 66 -3.82 9.04 -2.15
CA PHE A 66 -4.73 9.88 -1.38
C PHE A 66 -4.56 9.68 0.13
N LEU A 67 -5.13 10.61 0.89
CA LEU A 67 -5.55 10.40 2.28
C LEU A 67 -7.07 10.58 2.32
N GLU A 68 -7.78 9.59 2.84
CA GLU A 68 -9.23 9.57 2.88
C GLU A 68 -9.72 9.44 4.31
N ILE A 69 -10.57 10.37 4.75
CA ILE A 69 -11.35 10.26 5.98
C ILE A 69 -12.62 9.50 5.62
N GLN A 70 -12.81 8.36 6.28
CA GLN A 70 -13.85 7.40 5.97
C GLN A 70 -14.75 7.17 7.18
N LYS A 71 -15.99 6.77 6.92
CA LYS A 71 -16.93 6.29 7.91
C LYS A 71 -17.14 4.80 7.71
N VAL A 72 -17.10 4.02 8.79
CA VAL A 72 -17.51 2.61 8.77
C VAL A 72 -19.00 2.56 8.45
N GLU A 73 -19.37 2.10 7.27
CA GLU A 73 -20.77 2.02 6.86
C GLU A 73 -21.40 0.73 7.36
N LYS A 74 -20.67 -0.39 7.26
CA LYS A 74 -21.19 -1.71 7.61
C LYS A 74 -20.12 -2.62 8.18
N ILE A 75 -20.46 -3.32 9.27
CA ILE A 75 -19.62 -4.36 9.87
C ILE A 75 -20.18 -5.73 9.51
N HIS A 76 -19.33 -6.56 8.90
CA HIS A 76 -19.66 -7.93 8.47
C HIS A 76 -19.13 -8.99 9.44
N ASP A 77 -17.95 -8.76 10.01
CA ASP A 77 -17.34 -9.63 11.03
C ASP A 77 -17.07 -8.81 12.29
N LYS A 78 -17.97 -8.91 13.27
CA LYS A 78 -17.93 -8.10 14.50
C LYS A 78 -16.72 -8.43 15.37
N GLU A 79 -16.34 -9.69 15.46
CA GLU A 79 -15.21 -10.12 16.28
C GLU A 79 -13.88 -9.66 15.67
N ALA A 80 -13.73 -9.77 14.35
CA ALA A 80 -12.58 -9.23 13.64
C ALA A 80 -12.51 -7.70 13.74
N ALA A 81 -13.63 -7.01 13.50
CA ALA A 81 -13.70 -5.55 13.56
C ALA A 81 -13.32 -5.04 14.96
N LYS A 82 -13.89 -5.62 16.01
CA LYS A 82 -13.56 -5.29 17.41
C LYS A 82 -12.08 -5.50 17.72
N LYS A 83 -11.48 -6.61 17.25
CA LYS A 83 -10.04 -6.83 17.40
C LYS A 83 -9.20 -5.78 16.67
N MET A 84 -9.69 -5.21 15.58
CA MET A 84 -9.05 -4.11 14.86
C MET A 84 -9.29 -2.73 15.50
N GLY A 85 -10.07 -2.64 16.58
CA GLY A 85 -10.48 -1.37 17.19
C GLY A 85 -11.60 -0.66 16.42
N ILE A 86 -12.43 -1.43 15.71
CA ILE A 86 -13.61 -0.94 14.99
C ILE A 86 -14.84 -1.46 15.73
N ASP A 87 -15.42 -0.62 16.58
CA ASP A 87 -16.45 -1.02 17.55
C ASP A 87 -17.87 -0.75 17.06
N SER A 88 -18.05 0.14 16.09
CA SER A 88 -19.38 0.53 15.63
C SER A 88 -19.43 0.99 14.17
N GLU A 89 -20.58 0.79 13.55
CA GLU A 89 -20.96 1.49 12.33
C GLU A 89 -21.09 2.98 12.65
N GLY A 90 -20.56 3.83 11.76
CA GLY A 90 -20.42 5.26 11.99
C GLY A 90 -19.04 5.71 12.50
N GLN A 91 -18.21 4.78 12.98
CA GLN A 91 -16.85 5.10 13.43
C GLN A 91 -16.02 5.71 12.30
N ILE A 92 -15.23 6.74 12.62
CA ILE A 92 -14.36 7.42 11.67
C ILE A 92 -13.01 6.71 11.60
N THR A 93 -12.51 6.52 10.38
CA THR A 93 -11.20 5.94 10.09
C THR A 93 -10.47 6.81 9.07
N VAL A 94 -9.15 6.63 8.95
CA VAL A 94 -8.35 7.31 7.93
C VAL A 94 -7.57 6.27 7.14
N LEU A 95 -7.69 6.32 5.82
CA LEU A 95 -6.94 5.48 4.89
C LEU A 95 -5.88 6.31 4.16
N ILE A 96 -4.61 5.93 4.30
CA ILE A 96 -3.49 6.55 3.60
C ILE A 96 -3.02 5.61 2.51
N HIS A 97 -3.14 6.05 1.25
CA HIS A 97 -2.66 5.31 0.10
C HIS A 97 -1.54 6.08 -0.59
N CYS A 98 -0.30 5.63 -0.39
CA CYS A 98 0.88 6.14 -1.08
C CYS A 98 2.03 5.11 -1.04
N GLY A 99 3.14 5.43 -1.69
CA GLY A 99 4.28 4.53 -1.80
C GLY A 99 5.63 5.25 -1.75
N SER A 100 6.64 4.64 -2.37
CA SER A 100 8.04 5.05 -2.38
C SER A 100 8.37 6.32 -3.18
N ARG A 101 7.33 7.07 -3.59
CA ARG A 101 7.43 8.32 -4.35
C ARG A 101 8.32 8.17 -5.60
N GLY A 102 9.04 9.22 -5.98
CA GLY A 102 9.95 9.21 -7.12
C GLY A 102 11.14 8.25 -6.96
N LEU A 103 11.51 7.88 -5.73
CA LEU A 103 12.65 7.02 -5.43
C LEU A 103 12.44 5.60 -5.99
N GLY A 104 11.37 4.91 -5.58
CA GLY A 104 11.13 3.55 -6.06
C GLY A 104 10.77 3.49 -7.55
N HIS A 105 10.15 4.54 -8.11
CA HIS A 105 9.97 4.63 -9.56
C HIS A 105 11.34 4.69 -10.27
N GLN A 106 12.29 5.47 -9.75
CA GLN A 106 13.61 5.57 -10.37
C GLN A 106 14.37 4.24 -10.24
N ILE A 107 14.36 3.60 -9.06
CA ILE A 107 14.97 2.27 -8.87
C ILE A 107 14.41 1.26 -9.87
N CYS A 108 13.08 1.20 -10.04
CA CYS A 108 12.47 0.31 -11.02
C CYS A 108 12.98 0.59 -12.44
N LYS A 109 13.07 1.86 -12.85
CA LYS A 109 13.59 2.25 -14.16
C LYS A 109 15.05 1.83 -14.33
N ASP A 110 15.89 2.09 -13.32
CA ASP A 110 17.32 1.79 -13.36
C ASP A 110 17.54 0.28 -13.54
N TYR A 111 16.86 -0.55 -12.74
CA TYR A 111 17.03 -2.01 -12.79
C TYR A 111 16.39 -2.68 -14.01
N VAL A 112 15.40 -2.05 -14.65
CA VAL A 112 14.91 -2.50 -15.97
C VAL A 112 16.01 -2.38 -17.02
N GLU A 113 16.83 -1.33 -16.99
CA GLU A 113 17.97 -1.21 -17.91
C GLU A 113 19.08 -2.21 -17.55
N VAL A 114 19.40 -2.39 -16.27
CA VAL A 114 20.35 -3.43 -15.80
C VAL A 114 19.93 -4.83 -16.29
N CYS A 115 18.64 -5.17 -16.19
CA CYS A 115 18.14 -6.44 -16.70
C CYS A 115 18.42 -6.59 -18.20
N LYS A 116 18.12 -5.56 -19.00
CA LYS A 116 18.34 -5.59 -20.47
C LYS A 116 19.79 -5.79 -20.84
N GLU A 117 20.71 -5.15 -20.13
CA GLU A 117 22.15 -5.32 -20.32
C GLU A 117 22.61 -6.73 -19.96
N ALA A 118 21.95 -7.37 -18.99
CA ALA A 118 22.26 -8.72 -18.54
C ALA A 118 21.66 -9.86 -19.39
N TYR A 119 20.78 -9.58 -20.36
CA TYR A 119 20.16 -10.64 -21.16
C TYR A 119 21.17 -11.53 -21.90
N PRO A 120 22.20 -11.00 -22.59
CA PRO A 120 23.18 -11.86 -23.28
C PRO A 120 23.95 -12.76 -22.30
N LYS A 121 24.24 -12.26 -21.08
CA LYS A 121 24.94 -13.00 -20.03
C LYS A 121 24.17 -14.24 -19.58
N TYR A 122 22.84 -14.16 -19.55
CA TYR A 122 21.96 -15.23 -19.08
C TYR A 122 21.19 -15.95 -20.19
N GLY A 123 21.43 -15.61 -21.45
CA GLY A 123 20.69 -16.18 -22.59
C GLY A 123 19.18 -15.93 -22.51
N ILE A 124 18.76 -14.76 -22.01
CA ILE A 124 17.34 -14.44 -21.83
C ILE A 124 16.74 -13.89 -23.12
N GLU A 125 15.75 -14.60 -23.65
CA GLU A 125 14.87 -14.12 -24.71
C GLU A 125 13.46 -13.95 -24.15
N LEU A 126 12.89 -12.75 -24.32
CA LEU A 126 11.59 -12.41 -23.77
C LEU A 126 10.53 -12.30 -24.87
N PRO A 127 9.32 -12.81 -24.63
CA PRO A 127 8.20 -12.61 -25.56
C PRO A 127 7.75 -11.14 -25.61
N ASP A 128 8.03 -10.37 -24.55
CA ASP A 128 7.79 -8.93 -24.48
C ASP A 128 8.94 -8.26 -23.71
N LYS A 129 9.50 -7.17 -24.25
CA LYS A 129 10.60 -6.41 -23.63
C LYS A 129 10.23 -5.78 -22.29
N GLN A 130 8.93 -5.61 -21.99
CA GLN A 130 8.43 -5.12 -20.72
C GLN A 130 8.50 -6.17 -19.59
N LEU A 131 8.75 -7.44 -19.92
CA LEU A 131 8.92 -8.54 -18.96
C LEU A 131 10.37 -8.67 -18.48
N ALA A 132 11.07 -7.53 -18.35
CA ALA A 132 12.48 -7.50 -18.00
C ALA A 132 12.78 -8.27 -16.71
N CYS A 133 13.72 -9.22 -16.78
CA CYS A 133 14.05 -10.10 -15.68
C CYS A 133 15.49 -10.61 -15.74
N VAL A 134 15.95 -11.14 -14.62
CA VAL A 134 17.23 -11.85 -14.43
C VAL A 134 17.01 -13.00 -13.45
N PRO A 135 17.92 -14.00 -13.37
CA PRO A 135 17.82 -15.04 -12.36
C PRO A 135 17.82 -14.45 -10.94
N ASN A 136 16.97 -14.94 -10.05
CA ASN A 136 16.82 -14.38 -8.69
C ASN A 136 18.12 -14.41 -7.85
N THR A 137 19.03 -15.33 -8.15
CA THR A 137 20.32 -15.50 -7.45
C THR A 137 21.49 -14.88 -8.21
N SER A 138 21.20 -14.14 -9.28
CA SER A 138 22.22 -13.41 -10.04
C SER A 138 22.69 -12.17 -9.26
N GLU A 139 23.86 -11.64 -9.59
CA GLU A 139 24.37 -10.39 -8.98
C GLU A 139 23.36 -9.24 -9.15
N GLU A 140 22.83 -9.08 -10.36
CA GLU A 140 21.84 -8.05 -10.69
C GLU A 140 20.51 -8.26 -9.94
N GLY A 141 20.09 -9.53 -9.77
CA GLY A 141 18.90 -9.90 -9.02
C GLY A 141 19.05 -9.64 -7.51
N GLU A 142 20.19 -9.98 -6.93
CA GLU A 142 20.51 -9.67 -5.53
C GLU A 142 20.58 -8.16 -5.28
N ASP A 143 21.24 -7.43 -6.17
CA ASP A 143 21.32 -5.96 -6.08
C ASP A 143 19.94 -5.31 -6.19
N TYR A 144 19.10 -5.76 -7.12
CA TYR A 144 17.73 -5.27 -7.24
C TYR A 144 16.92 -5.52 -5.97
N LYS A 145 17.03 -6.70 -5.36
CA LYS A 145 16.30 -7.02 -4.12
C LYS A 145 16.69 -6.07 -2.99
N LYS A 146 17.98 -5.77 -2.84
CA LYS A 146 18.45 -4.81 -1.84
C LYS A 146 17.95 -3.39 -2.11
N ALA A 147 18.00 -2.93 -3.35
CA ALA A 147 17.47 -1.62 -3.74
C ALA A 147 15.93 -1.53 -3.58
N MET A 148 15.21 -2.59 -3.91
CA MET A 148 13.77 -2.70 -3.68
C MET A 148 13.43 -2.66 -2.18
N SER A 149 14.20 -3.36 -1.33
CA SER A 149 14.07 -3.26 0.13
C SER A 149 14.24 -1.81 0.61
N SER A 150 15.24 -1.08 0.08
CA SER A 150 15.42 0.36 0.35
C SER A 150 14.19 1.19 -0.06
N ALA A 151 13.58 0.89 -1.22
CA ALA A 151 12.38 1.57 -1.69
C ALA A 151 11.16 1.31 -0.80
N LEU A 152 11.00 0.08 -0.29
CA LEU A 152 9.94 -0.32 0.62
C LEU A 152 10.09 0.36 1.97
N ASN A 153 11.31 0.40 2.50
CA ASN A 153 11.67 1.13 3.71
C ASN A 153 11.31 2.62 3.59
N PHE A 154 11.69 3.26 2.47
CA PHE A 154 11.26 4.63 2.18
C PHE A 154 9.72 4.77 2.17
N ALA A 155 9.00 3.81 1.58
CA ALA A 155 7.54 3.85 1.51
C ALA A 155 6.86 3.75 2.89
N TRP A 156 7.33 2.86 3.78
CA TRP A 156 6.84 2.78 5.15
C TRP A 156 7.20 4.01 5.96
N ALA A 157 8.44 4.53 5.84
CA ALA A 157 8.81 5.80 6.45
C ALA A 157 7.90 6.95 6.00
N ASN A 158 7.56 6.98 4.70
CA ASN A 158 6.66 7.98 4.14
C ASN A 158 5.25 7.87 4.74
N ARG A 159 4.66 6.67 4.80
CA ARG A 159 3.33 6.44 5.39
C ARG A 159 3.31 6.71 6.89
N GLN A 160 4.36 6.34 7.62
CA GLN A 160 4.49 6.63 9.05
C GLN A 160 4.53 8.14 9.31
N THR A 161 5.30 8.88 8.51
CA THR A 161 5.37 10.35 8.62
C THR A 161 4.01 11.00 8.34
N ILE A 162 3.30 10.55 7.30
CA ILE A 162 1.95 11.05 6.97
C ILE A 162 0.97 10.69 8.08
N SER A 163 1.06 9.49 8.66
CA SER A 163 0.22 9.04 9.77
C SER A 163 0.39 9.95 11.00
N HIS A 164 1.62 10.29 11.36
CA HIS A 164 1.89 11.24 12.43
C HIS A 164 1.25 12.62 12.16
N TRP A 165 1.48 13.20 10.98
CA TRP A 165 0.90 14.50 10.64
C TRP A 165 -0.63 14.47 10.55
N THR A 166 -1.21 13.32 10.20
CA THR A 166 -2.65 13.10 10.25
C THR A 166 -3.16 13.20 11.68
N ARG A 167 -2.53 12.51 12.64
CA ARG A 167 -2.88 12.61 14.07
C ARG A 167 -2.79 14.06 14.56
N LYS A 168 -1.69 14.76 14.26
CA LYS A 168 -1.51 16.18 14.64
C LYS A 168 -2.58 17.10 14.03
N ALA A 169 -3.03 16.81 12.80
CA ALA A 169 -4.10 17.56 12.17
C ALA A 169 -5.45 17.36 12.88
N PHE A 170 -5.77 16.12 13.29
CA PHE A 170 -6.96 15.82 14.07
C PHE A 170 -6.90 16.46 15.47
N GLU A 171 -5.78 16.34 16.18
CA GLU A 171 -5.58 16.99 17.49
C GLU A 171 -5.84 18.50 17.42
N ARG A 172 -5.28 19.17 16.41
CA ARG A 172 -5.44 20.61 16.22
C ARG A 172 -6.90 21.00 15.93
N VAL A 173 -7.59 20.25 15.10
CA VAL A 173 -8.96 20.58 14.66
C VAL A 173 -9.99 20.23 15.73
N LEU A 174 -9.86 19.07 16.36
CA LEU A 174 -10.80 18.57 17.37
C LEU A 174 -10.47 19.07 18.78
N LYS A 175 -9.29 19.68 18.99
CA LYS A 175 -8.79 20.15 20.28
C LYS A 175 -8.76 19.03 21.33
N GLN A 176 -8.36 17.85 20.87
CA GLN A 176 -8.21 16.63 21.66
C GLN A 176 -6.75 16.19 21.63
N THR A 177 -6.30 15.47 22.65
CA THR A 177 -4.96 14.88 22.66
C THR A 177 -4.93 13.58 21.84
N GLU A 178 -3.74 13.14 21.43
CA GLU A 178 -3.54 11.84 20.77
C GLU A 178 -4.14 10.67 21.55
N ASN A 179 -4.09 10.73 22.89
CA ASN A 179 -4.69 9.72 23.77
C ASN A 179 -6.23 9.76 23.74
N ASP A 180 -6.84 10.95 23.66
CA ASP A 180 -8.30 11.08 23.58
C ASP A 180 -8.86 10.59 22.23
N LEU A 181 -8.05 10.72 21.17
CA LEU A 181 -8.46 10.37 19.80
C LEU A 181 -8.31 8.88 19.49
N GLU A 182 -7.48 8.15 20.25
CA GLU A 182 -7.20 6.73 20.07
C GLU A 182 -6.93 6.31 18.61
N MET A 183 -6.22 7.17 17.85
CA MET A 183 -5.92 6.99 16.42
C MET A 183 -4.82 5.96 16.17
N ASN A 184 -5.06 4.74 16.63
CA ASN A 184 -4.18 3.59 16.51
C ASN A 184 -4.13 3.08 15.06
N LEU A 185 -2.95 2.67 14.58
CA LEU A 185 -2.82 2.05 13.28
C LEU A 185 -3.52 0.68 13.26
N VAL A 186 -4.48 0.50 12.36
CA VAL A 186 -5.14 -0.81 12.17
C VAL A 186 -4.15 -1.80 11.57
N TYR A 187 -3.64 -1.50 10.37
CA TYR A 187 -2.57 -2.25 9.72
C TYR A 187 -1.98 -1.44 8.56
N ASP A 188 -0.73 -1.72 8.16
CA ASP A 188 -0.08 -1.20 6.94
C ASP A 188 0.38 -2.37 6.07
N VAL A 189 -0.02 -2.40 4.79
CA VAL A 189 0.26 -3.49 3.85
C VAL A 189 0.73 -2.96 2.49
N ALA A 190 1.75 -3.61 1.92
CA ALA A 190 2.26 -3.32 0.59
C ALA A 190 1.46 -4.03 -0.51
N HIS A 191 1.46 -3.46 -1.71
CA HIS A 191 0.79 -4.03 -2.88
C HIS A 191 1.60 -4.01 -4.18
N ASN A 192 2.82 -3.48 -4.13
CA ASN A 192 3.81 -3.52 -5.20
C ASN A 192 5.14 -3.92 -4.56
N ILE A 193 5.42 -5.22 -4.54
CA ILE A 193 6.54 -5.82 -3.80
C ILE A 193 6.85 -7.21 -4.33
N ALA A 194 8.12 -7.65 -4.26
CA ALA A 194 8.49 -9.04 -4.37
C ALA A 194 9.03 -9.56 -3.02
N LYS A 195 8.64 -10.76 -2.60
CA LYS A 195 9.15 -11.37 -1.35
C LYS A 195 9.49 -12.84 -1.52
N VAL A 196 10.54 -13.27 -0.84
CA VAL A 196 10.86 -14.68 -0.68
C VAL A 196 9.94 -15.25 0.39
N GLU A 197 9.09 -16.20 0.02
CA GLU A 197 8.10 -16.81 0.91
C GLU A 197 8.07 -18.33 0.74
N GLU A 198 7.71 -19.05 1.80
CA GLU A 198 7.53 -20.50 1.77
C GLU A 198 6.08 -20.86 1.44
N HIS A 199 5.90 -21.63 0.37
CA HIS A 199 4.60 -22.07 -0.13
C HIS A 199 4.63 -23.55 -0.53
N ARG A 200 3.47 -24.23 -0.45
CA ARG A 200 3.35 -25.62 -0.91
C ARG A 200 3.02 -25.65 -2.41
N ILE A 201 3.87 -26.32 -3.18
CA ILE A 201 3.70 -26.52 -4.63
C ILE A 201 3.88 -28.01 -4.90
N ASP A 202 2.85 -28.64 -5.47
CA ASP A 202 2.79 -30.10 -5.69
C ASP A 202 3.05 -30.90 -4.41
N GLY A 203 2.44 -30.46 -3.29
CA GLY A 203 2.58 -31.07 -1.97
C GLY A 203 3.89 -30.77 -1.24
N LYS A 204 4.89 -30.19 -1.91
CA LYS A 204 6.22 -29.90 -1.33
C LYS A 204 6.35 -28.45 -0.92
N LEU A 205 6.94 -28.19 0.25
CA LEU A 205 7.29 -26.85 0.66
C LEU A 205 8.45 -26.34 -0.21
N LYS A 206 8.27 -25.19 -0.87
CA LYS A 206 9.28 -24.54 -1.70
C LYS A 206 9.42 -23.07 -1.28
N SER A 207 10.64 -22.57 -1.33
CA SER A 207 10.93 -21.14 -1.22
C SER A 207 10.79 -20.51 -2.61
N VAL A 208 9.92 -19.51 -2.74
CA VAL A 208 9.62 -18.87 -4.02
C VAL A 208 9.61 -17.35 -3.87
N VAL A 209 9.92 -16.64 -4.96
CA VAL A 209 9.81 -15.18 -5.01
C VAL A 209 8.42 -14.80 -5.50
N VAL A 210 7.55 -14.42 -4.57
CA VAL A 210 6.19 -13.98 -4.86
C VAL A 210 6.22 -12.52 -5.29
N HIS A 211 5.97 -12.27 -6.58
CA HIS A 211 5.86 -10.93 -7.14
C HIS A 211 4.40 -10.47 -7.06
N ARG A 212 4.14 -9.41 -6.30
CA ARG A 212 2.83 -8.78 -6.19
C ARG A 212 2.87 -7.40 -6.83
N LYS A 213 2.05 -7.18 -7.85
CA LYS A 213 1.85 -5.88 -8.51
C LYS A 213 0.35 -5.59 -8.58
N GLY A 214 -0.12 -4.65 -7.76
CA GLY A 214 -1.56 -4.42 -7.56
C GLY A 214 -2.27 -5.57 -6.82
N ALA A 215 -1.54 -6.29 -5.97
CA ALA A 215 -2.06 -7.38 -5.13
C ALA A 215 -1.44 -7.29 -3.74
N THR A 216 -2.18 -7.64 -2.69
CA THR A 216 -1.72 -7.58 -1.29
C THR A 216 -1.47 -8.98 -0.74
N ARG A 217 -0.60 -9.08 0.27
CA ARG A 217 -0.48 -10.31 1.07
C ARG A 217 -1.76 -10.49 1.90
N ALA A 218 -2.22 -11.74 2.02
CA ALA A 218 -3.48 -12.13 2.64
C ALA A 218 -3.31 -13.44 3.42
N PHE A 219 -2.34 -13.48 4.32
CA PHE A 219 -2.05 -14.68 5.12
C PHE A 219 -3.20 -15.06 6.06
N PRO A 220 -3.55 -16.36 6.18
CA PRO A 220 -4.58 -16.83 7.09
C PRO A 220 -4.12 -16.79 8.55
N ALA A 221 -5.06 -17.03 9.47
CA ALA A 221 -4.76 -17.15 10.89
C ALA A 221 -3.66 -18.19 11.20
N GLY A 222 -2.92 -17.98 12.28
CA GLY A 222 -1.86 -18.86 12.76
C GLY A 222 -0.47 -18.59 12.18
N ARG A 223 -0.35 -17.71 11.17
CA ARG A 223 0.95 -17.35 10.58
C ARG A 223 1.76 -16.44 11.51
N LYS A 224 3.03 -16.81 11.75
CA LYS A 224 3.97 -16.08 12.63
C LYS A 224 4.30 -14.67 12.14
N GLU A 225 4.15 -14.44 10.83
CA GLU A 225 4.41 -13.16 10.18
C GLU A 225 3.29 -12.13 10.42
N ILE A 226 2.15 -12.57 10.95
CA ILE A 226 1.03 -11.70 11.32
C ILE A 226 1.29 -11.16 12.74
N PRO A 227 0.96 -9.88 13.02
CA PRO A 227 1.07 -9.33 14.37
C PRO A 227 0.27 -10.17 15.36
N LYS A 228 0.79 -10.34 16.58
CA LYS A 228 0.19 -11.19 17.62
C LYS A 228 -1.29 -10.88 17.85
N LYS A 229 -1.66 -9.59 17.78
CA LYS A 229 -3.04 -9.08 17.85
C LYS A 229 -4.00 -9.73 16.83
N TYR A 230 -3.51 -10.03 15.62
CA TYR A 230 -4.32 -10.55 14.51
C TYR A 230 -4.03 -12.01 14.15
N GLN A 231 -3.05 -12.66 14.77
CA GLN A 231 -2.71 -14.07 14.50
C GLN A 231 -3.91 -15.02 14.63
N SER A 232 -4.87 -14.72 15.51
CA SER A 232 -6.07 -15.54 15.68
C SER A 232 -7.16 -15.35 14.62
N ILE A 233 -7.08 -14.29 13.80
CA ILE A 233 -8.12 -13.94 12.81
C ILE A 233 -7.62 -13.92 11.36
N GLY A 234 -6.30 -13.83 11.17
CA GLY A 234 -5.67 -13.68 9.85
C GLY A 234 -5.15 -12.27 9.63
N GLN A 235 -4.47 -12.05 8.51
CA GLN A 235 -3.84 -10.77 8.22
C GLN A 235 -4.89 -9.76 7.72
N PRO A 236 -4.96 -8.56 8.30
CA PRO A 236 -5.76 -7.48 7.72
C PRO A 236 -5.23 -7.11 6.34
N THR A 237 -6.14 -6.82 5.42
CA THR A 237 -5.83 -6.30 4.09
C THR A 237 -6.90 -5.32 3.65
N PHE A 238 -6.53 -4.39 2.77
CA PHE A 238 -7.38 -3.28 2.38
C PHE A 238 -7.59 -3.30 0.88
N ILE A 239 -8.83 -3.04 0.47
CA ILE A 239 -9.19 -2.76 -0.92
C ILE A 239 -9.70 -1.32 -1.01
N PRO A 240 -8.80 -0.33 -1.20
CA PRO A 240 -9.20 0.99 -1.64
C PRO A 240 -10.01 0.93 -2.94
N GLY A 241 -11.13 1.65 -2.95
CA GLY A 241 -11.86 1.95 -4.17
C GLY A 241 -11.25 3.15 -4.90
N SER A 242 -12.07 4.17 -5.10
CA SER A 242 -11.76 5.47 -5.68
C SER A 242 -12.33 6.58 -4.79
N MET A 243 -11.97 7.83 -5.05
CA MET A 243 -12.35 9.01 -4.24
C MET A 243 -13.86 9.25 -4.03
N GLY A 244 -14.74 8.48 -4.68
CA GLY A 244 -16.20 8.59 -4.54
C GLY A 244 -16.92 7.26 -4.35
N THR A 245 -16.19 6.21 -3.97
CA THR A 245 -16.70 4.83 -3.79
C THR A 245 -16.17 4.24 -2.49
N ALA A 246 -16.71 3.11 -2.07
CA ALA A 246 -16.30 2.46 -0.84
C ALA A 246 -14.84 1.99 -0.85
N SER A 247 -14.35 1.67 0.34
CA SER A 247 -13.17 0.84 0.55
C SER A 247 -13.55 -0.34 1.45
N TRP A 248 -12.77 -1.41 1.41
CA TRP A 248 -13.01 -2.60 2.22
C TRP A 248 -11.83 -2.94 3.11
N ILE A 249 -12.14 -3.35 4.35
CA ILE A 249 -11.25 -4.11 5.20
C ILE A 249 -11.61 -5.58 5.04
N LEU A 250 -10.61 -6.38 4.68
CA LEU A 250 -10.72 -7.83 4.59
C LEU A 250 -9.70 -8.51 5.53
N LEU A 251 -9.86 -9.82 5.70
CA LEU A 251 -8.92 -10.70 6.40
C LEU A 251 -8.47 -11.85 5.50
N GLY A 252 -7.18 -12.17 5.51
CA GLY A 252 -6.64 -13.34 4.84
C GLY A 252 -7.27 -14.65 5.30
N LYS A 253 -7.49 -15.59 4.37
CA LYS A 253 -8.15 -16.88 4.60
C LYS A 253 -7.38 -18.02 3.93
N GLU A 254 -7.66 -19.25 4.34
CA GLU A 254 -6.81 -20.42 4.02
C GLU A 254 -6.65 -20.67 2.51
N ASN A 255 -7.69 -20.43 1.71
CA ASN A 255 -7.58 -20.63 0.26
C ASN A 255 -6.59 -19.66 -0.39
N SER A 256 -6.20 -18.55 0.26
CA SER A 256 -5.17 -17.67 -0.28
C SER A 256 -3.84 -18.40 -0.41
N MET A 257 -3.50 -19.26 0.56
CA MET A 257 -2.26 -20.06 0.53
C MET A 257 -2.25 -21.06 -0.62
N ASN A 258 -3.41 -21.67 -0.90
CA ASN A 258 -3.53 -22.72 -1.90
C ASN A 258 -3.73 -22.20 -3.33
N LEU A 259 -4.46 -21.10 -3.50
CA LEU A 259 -4.85 -20.59 -4.82
C LEU A 259 -3.96 -19.44 -5.31
N THR A 260 -3.40 -18.64 -4.40
CA THR A 260 -2.83 -17.33 -4.76
C THR A 260 -1.52 -17.00 -4.03
N PHE A 261 -0.80 -17.99 -3.50
CA PHE A 261 0.43 -17.78 -2.73
C PHE A 261 0.25 -16.76 -1.60
N GLY A 262 -0.82 -16.92 -0.83
CA GLY A 262 -1.17 -16.05 0.28
C GLY A 262 -1.50 -14.62 -0.16
N SER A 263 -2.23 -14.43 -1.27
CA SER A 263 -2.48 -13.10 -1.85
C SER A 263 -3.96 -12.81 -2.11
N THR A 264 -4.31 -11.52 -2.17
CA THR A 264 -5.64 -11.04 -2.57
C THR A 264 -5.54 -9.74 -3.38
N ALA A 265 -6.68 -9.22 -3.84
CA ALA A 265 -6.74 -7.97 -4.59
C ALA A 265 -6.35 -6.75 -3.72
N HIS A 266 -5.73 -5.75 -4.34
CA HIS A 266 -5.39 -4.48 -3.67
C HIS A 266 -6.45 -3.39 -3.88
N GLY A 267 -7.19 -3.38 -4.98
CA GLY A 267 -8.08 -2.25 -5.28
C GLY A 267 -9.02 -2.53 -6.43
N ALA A 268 -9.90 -1.59 -6.72
CA ALA A 268 -10.86 -1.69 -7.82
C ALA A 268 -10.19 -1.94 -9.19
N GLY A 269 -9.00 -1.39 -9.41
CA GLY A 269 -8.32 -1.43 -10.71
C GLY A 269 -9.00 -0.53 -11.74
N ARG A 270 -8.20 -0.01 -12.69
CA ARG A 270 -8.72 0.94 -13.68
C ARG A 270 -9.48 0.23 -14.79
N LEU A 271 -10.62 0.79 -15.18
CA LEU A 271 -11.39 0.46 -16.37
C LEU A 271 -11.01 1.37 -17.55
N LEU A 272 -10.72 2.65 -17.27
CA LEU A 272 -10.37 3.65 -18.28
C LEU A 272 -8.89 4.07 -18.19
N SER A 273 -8.27 4.27 -19.34
CA SER A 273 -6.97 4.96 -19.41
C SER A 273 -7.12 6.40 -18.93
N ARG A 274 -6.02 7.02 -18.47
CA ARG A 274 -6.02 8.43 -18.03
C ARG A 274 -6.49 9.37 -19.14
N THR A 275 -6.01 9.15 -20.36
CA THR A 275 -6.43 9.90 -21.55
C THR A 275 -7.91 9.72 -21.85
N ALA A 276 -8.45 8.50 -21.69
CA ALA A 276 -9.88 8.27 -21.87
C ALA A 276 -10.72 8.96 -20.78
N ALA A 277 -10.25 8.99 -19.52
CA ALA A 277 -10.95 9.69 -18.45
C ALA A 277 -11.07 11.20 -18.75
N HIS A 278 -9.99 11.85 -19.23
CA HIS A 278 -10.00 13.26 -19.65
C HIS A 278 -10.92 13.57 -20.83
N ARG A 279 -11.19 12.59 -21.70
CA ARG A 279 -12.12 12.77 -22.82
C ARG A 279 -13.58 12.70 -22.38
N ASN A 280 -13.87 11.93 -21.33
CA ASN A 280 -15.24 11.62 -20.91
C ASN A 280 -15.72 12.47 -19.72
N TYR A 281 -14.81 13.00 -18.91
CA TYR A 281 -15.13 13.70 -17.67
C TYR A 281 -14.37 15.01 -17.55
N ASN A 282 -14.94 15.95 -16.80
CA ASN A 282 -14.26 17.16 -16.39
C ASN A 282 -14.28 17.35 -14.87
N TYR A 283 -13.42 18.25 -14.40
CA TYR A 283 -13.22 18.51 -12.97
C TYR A 283 -14.52 18.93 -12.25
N LYS A 284 -15.34 19.77 -12.87
CA LYS A 284 -16.57 20.30 -12.26
C LYS A 284 -17.60 19.18 -12.05
N GLN A 285 -17.79 18.31 -13.04
CA GLN A 285 -18.66 17.14 -12.91
C GLN A 285 -18.24 16.22 -11.76
N ILE A 286 -16.95 15.97 -11.61
CA ILE A 286 -16.44 15.11 -10.53
C ILE A 286 -16.61 15.79 -9.18
N GLN A 287 -16.31 17.09 -9.09
CA GLN A 287 -16.50 17.85 -7.87
C GLN A 287 -17.98 17.85 -7.44
N ASP A 288 -18.91 18.04 -8.37
CA ASP A 288 -20.34 18.04 -8.11
C ASP A 288 -20.83 16.66 -7.67
N LEU A 289 -20.37 15.59 -8.33
CA LEU A 289 -20.65 14.21 -7.94
C LEU A 289 -20.19 13.90 -6.50
N LEU A 290 -18.99 14.36 -6.12
CA LEU A 290 -18.48 14.16 -4.77
C LEU A 290 -19.26 14.98 -3.74
N MET A 291 -19.61 16.23 -4.06
CA MET A 291 -20.42 17.09 -3.20
C MET A 291 -21.84 16.53 -2.99
N GLU A 292 -22.48 16.00 -4.03
CA GLU A 292 -23.79 15.35 -3.95
C GLU A 292 -23.77 14.16 -2.99
N LYS A 293 -22.65 13.43 -2.95
CA LYS A 293 -22.40 12.34 -1.99
C LYS A 293 -21.97 12.81 -0.59
N GLY A 294 -21.87 14.12 -0.36
CA GLY A 294 -21.41 14.68 0.91
C GLY A 294 -19.90 14.52 1.16
N ILE A 295 -19.10 14.29 0.11
CA ILE A 295 -17.65 14.06 0.22
C ILE A 295 -16.91 15.38 0.06
N VAL A 296 -16.20 15.81 1.12
CA VAL A 296 -15.36 16.99 1.07
C VAL A 296 -14.06 16.68 0.34
N PHE A 297 -13.82 17.35 -0.78
CA PHE A 297 -12.68 17.06 -1.63
C PHE A 297 -11.63 18.20 -1.62
N LYS A 298 -10.36 17.85 -1.46
CA LYS A 298 -9.20 18.74 -1.58
C LYS A 298 -8.14 18.12 -2.48
N THR A 299 -7.57 18.94 -3.37
CA THR A 299 -6.52 18.52 -4.30
C THR A 299 -5.51 19.64 -4.51
N MET A 300 -4.26 19.26 -4.80
CA MET A 300 -3.23 20.19 -5.28
C MET A 300 -3.37 20.51 -6.77
N THR A 301 -3.89 19.56 -7.57
CA THR A 301 -4.01 19.71 -9.02
C THR A 301 -5.39 19.32 -9.51
N ARG A 302 -5.97 20.09 -10.46
CA ARG A 302 -7.26 19.74 -11.09
C ARG A 302 -7.13 18.58 -12.07
N TYR A 303 -5.99 18.50 -12.76
CA TYR A 303 -5.74 17.50 -13.80
C TYR A 303 -5.75 16.08 -13.24
N GLY A 304 -5.07 15.83 -12.11
CA GLY A 304 -5.04 14.51 -11.48
C GLY A 304 -6.40 14.03 -10.96
N VAL A 305 -7.36 14.93 -10.73
CA VAL A 305 -8.71 14.55 -10.29
C VAL A 305 -9.47 13.85 -11.41
N VAL A 306 -9.37 14.38 -12.63
CA VAL A 306 -10.10 13.82 -13.78
C VAL A 306 -9.61 12.42 -14.13
N GLU A 307 -8.30 12.19 -14.00
CA GLU A 307 -7.70 10.86 -14.18
C GLU A 307 -8.24 9.82 -13.20
N GLU A 308 -8.66 10.27 -12.02
CA GLU A 308 -8.99 9.44 -10.87
C GLU A 308 -10.50 9.39 -10.61
N ALA A 309 -11.31 9.85 -11.57
CA ALA A 309 -12.78 9.82 -11.52
C ALA A 309 -13.30 8.45 -11.09
N PRO A 310 -14.33 8.36 -10.21
CA PRO A 310 -14.86 7.08 -9.77
C PRO A 310 -15.24 6.11 -10.90
N GLN A 311 -15.78 6.65 -11.99
CA GLN A 311 -16.18 5.91 -13.18
C GLN A 311 -15.00 5.36 -13.99
N ALA A 312 -13.76 5.78 -13.70
CA ALA A 312 -12.56 5.24 -14.32
C ALA A 312 -12.11 3.92 -13.67
N TYR A 313 -12.77 3.48 -12.60
CA TYR A 313 -12.46 2.28 -11.82
C TYR A 313 -13.56 1.23 -11.93
N LYS A 314 -13.20 -0.04 -11.69
CA LYS A 314 -14.19 -1.11 -11.55
C LYS A 314 -14.96 -0.94 -10.23
N ASP A 315 -16.04 -1.69 -10.07
CA ASP A 315 -16.76 -1.73 -8.80
C ASP A 315 -15.96 -2.47 -7.72
N VAL A 316 -15.58 -1.74 -6.67
CA VAL A 316 -14.82 -2.26 -5.52
C VAL A 316 -15.62 -3.29 -4.72
N ASP A 317 -16.95 -3.18 -4.66
CA ASP A 317 -17.81 -4.12 -3.93
C ASP A 317 -17.79 -5.50 -4.61
N THR A 318 -17.83 -5.51 -5.94
CA THR A 318 -17.63 -6.73 -6.74
C THR A 318 -16.26 -7.36 -6.48
N ILE A 319 -15.18 -6.58 -6.48
CA ILE A 319 -13.82 -7.10 -6.22
C ILE A 319 -13.71 -7.73 -4.82
N ALA A 320 -14.23 -7.04 -3.79
CA ALA A 320 -14.25 -7.58 -2.43
C ALA A 320 -15.11 -8.85 -2.30
N THR A 321 -16.20 -8.94 -3.06
CA THR A 321 -17.07 -10.12 -3.12
C THR A 321 -16.35 -11.32 -3.70
N ILE A 322 -15.65 -11.16 -4.83
CA ILE A 322 -14.88 -12.24 -5.45
C ILE A 322 -13.81 -12.78 -4.48
N SER A 323 -13.04 -11.90 -3.83
CA SER A 323 -12.06 -12.32 -2.84
C SER A 323 -12.69 -13.09 -1.66
N HIS A 324 -13.90 -12.70 -1.25
CA HIS A 324 -14.65 -13.38 -0.20
C HIS A 324 -15.15 -14.76 -0.62
N GLU A 325 -15.79 -14.85 -1.78
CA GLU A 325 -16.39 -16.09 -2.29
C GLU A 325 -15.34 -17.15 -2.63
N LEU A 326 -14.17 -16.74 -3.14
CA LEU A 326 -13.04 -17.63 -3.35
C LEU A 326 -12.40 -18.13 -2.04
N GLY A 327 -12.76 -17.53 -0.90
CA GLY A 327 -12.17 -17.84 0.40
C GLY A 327 -10.70 -17.46 0.50
N ILE A 328 -10.18 -16.60 -0.38
CA ILE A 328 -8.81 -16.06 -0.29
C ILE A 328 -8.73 -14.87 0.67
N SER A 329 -9.85 -14.22 0.94
CA SER A 329 -10.01 -13.29 2.06
C SER A 329 -11.46 -13.34 2.56
N THR A 330 -11.79 -12.62 3.63
CA THR A 330 -13.18 -12.44 4.07
C THR A 330 -13.49 -10.99 4.39
N LYS A 331 -14.72 -10.55 4.15
CA LYS A 331 -15.19 -9.19 4.44
C LYS A 331 -15.26 -8.96 5.95
N VAL A 332 -14.64 -7.87 6.41
CA VAL A 332 -14.74 -7.41 7.81
C VAL A 332 -15.60 -6.17 7.91
N ALA A 333 -15.26 -5.12 7.16
CA ALA A 333 -15.99 -3.86 7.19
C ALA A 333 -15.96 -3.17 5.83
N ARG A 334 -17.08 -2.51 5.51
CA ARG A 334 -17.21 -1.60 4.37
C ARG A 334 -17.10 -0.16 4.88
N LEU A 335 -16.26 0.63 4.22
CA LEU A 335 -15.97 2.02 4.58
C LEU A 335 -16.42 2.92 3.43
N VAL A 336 -16.96 4.09 3.73
CA VAL A 336 -17.32 5.09 2.72
C VAL A 336 -16.60 6.42 2.97
N PRO A 337 -16.06 7.09 1.93
CA PRO A 337 -15.44 8.39 2.07
C PRO A 337 -16.41 9.44 2.59
N ILE A 338 -15.91 10.33 3.45
CA ILE A 338 -16.55 11.61 3.79
C ILE A 338 -15.62 12.79 3.51
N GLY A 339 -14.32 12.55 3.38
CA GLY A 339 -13.35 13.55 2.96
C GLY A 339 -12.16 12.92 2.25
N VAL A 340 -11.69 13.54 1.17
CA VAL A 340 -10.57 13.03 0.37
C VAL A 340 -9.56 14.14 0.10
N ILE A 341 -8.29 13.84 0.36
CA ILE A 341 -7.14 14.69 0.04
C ILE A 341 -6.30 13.98 -1.01
N LYS A 342 -6.11 14.61 -2.18
CA LYS A 342 -5.22 14.15 -3.24
C LYS A 342 -4.02 15.10 -3.40
N GLY A 343 -2.88 14.52 -3.76
CA GLY A 343 -1.65 15.28 -4.05
C GLY A 343 -1.52 15.75 -5.49
#